data_AF-A0A848TSP2-F1
#
_entry.id   AF-A0A848TSP2-F1
#
_cell.length_a   1.000
_cell.length_b   1.000
_cell.length_c   1.000
_cell.angle_alpha   90.00
_cell.angle_beta   90.00
_cell.angle_gamma   90.00
#
_symmetry.space_group_name_H-M   'P 1'
#
loop_
_entity.id
_entity.type
_entity.pdbx_description
1 polymer ?
#
loop_
_entity_poly.entity_id
_entity_poly.type
_entity_poly.pdbx_seq_one_letter_code
_entity_poly.pdbx_strand_id
1 'polypeptide(L)'
;IGKNKLTPNEEATKDYLICFDALFPHVDYFVVNVSSPNTPGLRELQDREPLTALLKELKKENTKIAATRTDVSEKPILLKIAPDLTDDQLMDIIKIVDTTKINGIIATNTTIERQNLKSSYYLTEEKGGLSGKPMSNRSTEVIRFLAEKSNKAFPIIGVGGIHSVQDALEKLEAGADLLQIYTGFIYEGPALIKRINKALLAK
;
A
#
# COMPACT_ATOMS: atom_id res chain seq x y z
N ILE A 1 7.80 -0.87 -6.65
CA ILE A 1 7.99 -0.58 -8.09
C ILE A 1 6.85 0.30 -8.59
N GLY A 2 7.06 1.06 -9.66
CA GLY A 2 6.14 2.09 -10.12
C GLY A 2 6.46 2.55 -11.54
N LYS A 3 5.51 3.25 -12.16
CA LYS A 3 5.68 3.92 -13.46
C LYS A 3 6.52 5.20 -13.31
N ASN A 4 7.34 5.51 -14.31
CA ASN A 4 8.01 6.80 -14.40
C ASN A 4 7.02 7.95 -14.64
N LYS A 5 7.44 9.18 -14.30
CA LYS A 5 6.58 10.37 -14.45
C LYS A 5 6.18 10.64 -15.91
N LEU A 6 7.09 10.39 -16.85
CA LEU A 6 6.91 10.71 -18.27
C LEU A 6 6.30 9.57 -19.11
N THR A 7 6.31 8.33 -18.60
CA THR A 7 5.71 7.19 -19.31
C THR A 7 4.18 7.36 -19.36
N PRO A 8 3.52 7.27 -20.51
CA PRO A 8 2.05 7.32 -20.58
C PRO A 8 1.42 6.08 -19.93
N ASN A 9 0.14 6.15 -19.54
CA ASN A 9 -0.51 5.07 -18.79
C ASN A 9 -0.65 3.78 -19.61
N GLU A 10 -0.79 3.90 -20.93
CA GLU A 10 -0.86 2.79 -21.88
C GLU A 10 0.44 1.98 -21.93
N GLU A 11 1.57 2.61 -21.55
CA GLU A 11 2.88 1.97 -21.48
C GLU A 11 3.32 1.65 -20.05
N ALA A 12 2.49 1.97 -19.05
CA ALA A 12 2.82 1.84 -17.64
C ALA A 12 3.38 0.45 -17.29
N THR A 13 2.72 -0.61 -17.79
CA THR A 13 3.09 -2.01 -17.55
C THR A 13 4.55 -2.31 -17.89
N LYS A 14 5.11 -1.66 -18.92
CA LYS A 14 6.52 -1.85 -19.31
C LYS A 14 7.46 -1.44 -18.18
N ASP A 15 7.23 -0.30 -17.54
CA ASP A 15 8.05 0.19 -16.43
C ASP A 15 8.01 -0.76 -15.23
N TYR A 16 6.83 -1.30 -14.92
CA TYR A 16 6.68 -2.27 -13.84
C TYR A 16 7.44 -3.56 -14.13
N LEU A 17 7.33 -4.11 -15.34
CA LEU A 17 8.03 -5.33 -15.75
C LEU A 17 9.55 -5.16 -15.74
N ILE A 18 10.07 -4.04 -16.27
CA ILE A 18 11.51 -3.72 -16.23
C ILE A 18 12.02 -3.74 -14.77
N CYS A 19 11.30 -3.08 -13.86
CA CYS A 19 11.67 -3.07 -12.45
C CYS A 19 11.53 -4.45 -11.80
N PHE A 20 10.52 -5.23 -12.19
CA PHE A 20 10.28 -6.56 -11.66
C PHE A 20 11.42 -7.50 -12.02
N ASP A 21 11.78 -7.57 -13.30
CA ASP A 21 12.88 -8.40 -13.82
C ASP A 21 14.21 -8.03 -13.17
N ALA A 22 14.53 -6.74 -13.13
CA ALA A 22 15.81 -6.24 -12.62
C ALA A 22 15.98 -6.49 -11.11
N LEU A 23 14.90 -6.46 -10.33
CA LEU A 23 14.95 -6.56 -8.86
C LEU A 23 14.59 -7.94 -8.32
N PHE A 24 14.09 -8.85 -9.16
CA PHE A 24 13.64 -10.18 -8.75
C PHE A 24 14.63 -10.96 -7.85
N PRO A 25 15.94 -11.03 -8.17
CA PRO A 25 16.88 -11.80 -7.35
C PRO A 25 17.26 -11.10 -6.04
N HIS A 26 16.81 -9.86 -5.80
CA HIS A 26 17.29 -9.00 -4.73
C HIS A 26 16.26 -8.70 -3.64
N VAL A 27 15.01 -9.09 -3.83
CA VAL A 27 13.92 -8.72 -2.91
C VAL A 27 13.16 -9.94 -2.39
N ASP A 28 12.58 -9.79 -1.20
CA ASP A 28 11.70 -10.81 -0.62
C ASP A 28 10.28 -10.71 -1.18
N TYR A 29 9.81 -9.50 -1.51
CA TYR A 29 8.47 -9.25 -2.07
C TYR A 29 8.47 -7.97 -2.91
N PHE A 30 7.46 -7.85 -3.78
CA PHE A 30 7.21 -6.67 -4.57
C PHE A 30 6.01 -5.89 -4.06
N VAL A 31 6.10 -4.57 -4.16
CA VAL A 31 4.96 -3.66 -3.97
C VAL A 31 4.68 -2.92 -5.26
N VAL A 32 3.48 -3.11 -5.80
CA VAL A 32 2.95 -2.38 -6.95
C VAL A 32 2.31 -1.09 -6.44
N ASN A 33 2.87 0.05 -6.83
CA ASN A 33 2.41 1.37 -6.39
C ASN A 33 1.66 2.10 -7.50
N VAL A 34 0.33 2.15 -7.37
CA VAL A 34 -0.59 2.91 -8.24
C VAL A 34 -1.29 4.05 -7.49
N SER A 35 -0.84 4.38 -6.28
CA SER A 35 -1.59 5.24 -5.34
C SER A 35 -0.94 6.60 -5.04
N SER A 36 0.25 6.87 -5.58
CA SER A 36 0.94 8.15 -5.38
C SER A 36 0.12 9.33 -5.95
N PRO A 37 -0.16 10.38 -5.16
CA PRO A 37 -0.82 11.60 -5.67
C PRO A 37 0.15 12.52 -6.46
N ASN A 38 1.45 12.24 -6.43
CA ASN A 38 2.48 13.12 -6.98
C ASN A 38 2.84 12.79 -8.44
N THR A 39 2.32 11.68 -8.98
CA THR A 39 2.52 11.26 -10.36
C THR A 39 1.22 11.49 -11.13
N PRO A 40 1.15 12.46 -12.05
CA PRO A 40 -0.07 12.75 -12.81
C PRO A 40 -0.61 11.49 -13.51
N GLY A 41 -1.93 11.30 -13.45
CA GLY A 41 -2.63 10.17 -14.06
C GLY A 41 -2.40 8.80 -13.40
N LEU A 42 -1.48 8.66 -12.43
CA LEU A 42 -1.15 7.33 -11.88
C LEU A 42 -2.34 6.69 -11.16
N ARG A 43 -3.16 7.48 -10.46
CA ARG A 43 -4.31 6.97 -9.72
C ARG A 43 -5.42 6.42 -10.63
N GLU A 44 -5.45 6.79 -11.91
CA GLU A 44 -6.37 6.22 -12.91
C GLU A 44 -6.05 4.74 -13.16
N LEU A 45 -4.80 4.30 -12.95
CA LEU A 45 -4.44 2.88 -12.98
C LEU A 45 -5.01 2.08 -11.80
N GLN A 46 -5.69 2.72 -10.83
CA GLN A 46 -6.43 1.99 -9.78
C GLN A 46 -7.82 1.55 -10.25
N ASP A 47 -8.28 2.01 -11.42
CA ASP A 47 -9.53 1.53 -11.99
C ASP A 47 -9.44 0.04 -12.28
N ARG A 48 -10.59 -0.65 -12.15
CA ARG A 48 -10.64 -2.10 -12.06
C ARG A 48 -9.95 -2.82 -13.23
N GLU A 49 -10.26 -2.42 -14.45
CA GLU A 49 -9.72 -3.06 -15.66
C GLU A 49 -8.21 -2.87 -15.83
N PRO A 50 -7.65 -1.65 -15.87
CA PRO A 50 -6.21 -1.45 -16.05
C PRO A 50 -5.41 -2.07 -14.90
N LEU A 51 -5.91 -1.97 -13.67
CA LEU A 51 -5.25 -2.58 -12.51
C LEU A 51 -5.20 -4.10 -12.61
N THR A 52 -6.31 -4.73 -12.99
CA THR A 52 -6.39 -6.19 -13.17
C THR A 52 -5.42 -6.66 -14.25
N ALA A 53 -5.36 -5.94 -15.38
CA ALA A 53 -4.46 -6.28 -16.49
C ALA A 53 -2.99 -6.19 -16.06
N LEU A 54 -2.59 -5.09 -15.40
CA LEU A 54 -1.24 -4.90 -14.88
C LEU A 54 -0.82 -6.02 -13.92
N LEU A 55 -1.67 -6.34 -12.95
CA LEU A 55 -1.35 -7.35 -11.93
C LEU A 55 -1.29 -8.76 -12.52
N LYS A 56 -2.10 -9.08 -13.54
CA LYS A 56 -2.01 -10.36 -14.26
C LYS A 56 -0.70 -10.50 -15.02
N GLU A 57 -0.24 -9.45 -15.70
CA GLU A 57 1.05 -9.49 -16.40
C GLU A 57 2.22 -9.65 -15.41
N LEU A 58 2.19 -8.93 -14.28
CA LEU A 58 3.19 -9.11 -13.23
C LEU A 58 3.17 -10.52 -12.62
N LYS A 59 1.98 -11.10 -12.40
CA LYS A 59 1.87 -12.47 -11.90
C LYS A 59 2.42 -13.49 -12.90
N LYS A 60 2.14 -13.30 -14.19
CA LYS A 60 2.67 -14.13 -15.27
C LYS A 60 4.20 -14.05 -15.36
N GLU A 61 4.76 -12.84 -15.28
CA GLU A 61 6.22 -12.67 -15.30
C GLU A 61 6.88 -13.28 -14.06
N ASN A 62 6.27 -13.13 -12.88
CA ASN A 62 6.70 -13.78 -11.65
C ASN A 62 6.78 -15.31 -11.78
N THR A 63 5.71 -15.95 -12.29
CA THR A 63 5.70 -17.38 -12.56
C THR A 63 6.79 -17.77 -13.57
N LYS A 64 6.94 -16.99 -14.65
CA LYS A 64 7.95 -17.23 -15.69
C LYS A 64 9.38 -17.18 -15.13
N ILE A 65 9.75 -16.14 -14.39
CA ILE A 65 11.09 -16.01 -13.82
C ILE A 65 11.33 -17.15 -12.81
N ALA A 66 10.37 -17.42 -11.92
CA ALA A 66 10.50 -18.49 -10.93
C ALA A 66 10.70 -19.86 -11.59
N ALA A 67 9.99 -20.15 -12.69
CA ALA A 67 10.15 -21.41 -13.42
C ALA A 67 11.54 -21.60 -14.07
N THR A 68 12.29 -20.51 -14.32
CA THR A 68 13.66 -20.60 -14.86
C THR A 68 14.73 -20.85 -13.80
N ARG A 69 14.33 -20.92 -12.52
CA ARG A 69 15.24 -20.98 -11.37
C ARG A 69 14.90 -22.16 -10.47
N THR A 70 15.92 -22.80 -9.91
CA THR A 70 15.74 -23.91 -8.95
C THR A 70 15.88 -23.46 -7.50
N ASP A 71 16.40 -22.25 -7.28
CA ASP A 71 16.75 -21.69 -5.97
C ASP A 71 15.68 -20.75 -5.41
N VAL A 72 14.66 -20.39 -6.20
CA VAL A 72 13.70 -19.36 -5.81
C VAL A 72 12.29 -19.67 -6.31
N SER A 73 11.31 -19.51 -5.43
CA SER A 73 9.89 -19.55 -5.79
C SER A 73 9.41 -18.20 -6.29
N GLU A 74 8.14 -18.14 -6.69
CA GLU A 74 7.46 -16.87 -6.93
C GLU A 74 7.60 -15.92 -5.75
N LYS A 75 7.83 -14.64 -6.03
CA LYS A 75 7.91 -13.58 -5.02
C LYS A 75 6.51 -13.07 -4.68
N PRO A 76 6.15 -12.86 -3.41
CA PRO A 76 4.89 -12.22 -3.06
C PRO A 76 4.73 -10.85 -3.74
N ILE A 77 3.54 -10.59 -4.30
CA ILE A 77 3.18 -9.30 -4.90
C ILE A 77 2.10 -8.66 -4.04
N LEU A 78 2.35 -7.45 -3.54
CA LEU A 78 1.39 -6.67 -2.78
C LEU A 78 0.99 -5.41 -3.56
N LEU A 79 -0.26 -5.00 -3.42
CA LEU A 79 -0.78 -3.76 -3.99
C LEU A 79 -0.83 -2.66 -2.91
N LYS A 80 -0.25 -1.48 -3.19
CA LYS A 80 -0.38 -0.32 -2.30
C LYS A 80 -1.47 0.63 -2.80
N ILE A 81 -2.50 0.84 -1.99
CA ILE A 81 -3.70 1.63 -2.34
C ILE A 81 -3.72 3.01 -1.68
N ALA A 82 -4.48 3.94 -2.27
CA ALA A 82 -4.73 5.25 -1.67
C ALA A 82 -5.80 5.15 -0.56
N PRO A 83 -5.77 6.04 0.45
CA PRO A 83 -6.85 6.13 1.44
C PRO A 83 -8.11 6.80 0.88
N ASP A 84 -7.97 7.50 -0.24
CA ASP A 84 -8.99 8.34 -0.87
C ASP A 84 -9.86 7.53 -1.86
N LEU A 85 -10.22 6.30 -1.48
CA LEU A 85 -11.09 5.41 -2.27
C LEU A 85 -12.48 5.33 -1.63
N THR A 86 -13.51 5.23 -2.46
CA THR A 86 -14.88 4.93 -1.99
C THR A 86 -15.02 3.46 -1.59
N ASP A 87 -16.08 3.13 -0.86
CA ASP A 87 -16.37 1.74 -0.47
C ASP A 87 -16.55 0.82 -1.70
N ASP A 88 -17.18 1.30 -2.77
CA ASP A 88 -17.32 0.55 -4.02
C ASP A 88 -15.96 0.27 -4.68
N GLN A 89 -15.06 1.26 -4.68
CA GLN A 89 -13.69 1.08 -5.17
C GLN A 89 -12.92 0.08 -4.30
N LEU A 90 -13.08 0.12 -2.98
CA LEU A 90 -12.47 -0.87 -2.07
C LEU A 90 -13.03 -2.28 -2.31
N MET A 91 -14.32 -2.43 -2.60
CA MET A 91 -14.92 -3.70 -2.99
C MET A 91 -14.33 -4.22 -4.31
N ASP A 92 -14.07 -3.34 -5.27
CA ASP A 92 -13.39 -3.72 -6.49
C ASP A 92 -11.94 -4.15 -6.25
N ILE A 93 -11.21 -3.47 -5.36
CA ILE A 93 -9.87 -3.92 -4.93
C ILE A 93 -9.91 -5.36 -4.38
N ILE A 94 -10.89 -5.72 -3.55
CA ILE A 94 -11.06 -7.09 -3.03
C ILE A 94 -11.24 -8.08 -4.18
N LYS A 95 -12.12 -7.78 -5.15
CA LYS A 95 -12.34 -8.64 -6.34
C LYS A 95 -11.09 -8.77 -7.20
N ILE A 96 -10.31 -7.70 -7.32
CA ILE A 96 -9.05 -7.68 -8.08
C ILE A 96 -8.02 -8.60 -7.42
N VAL A 97 -7.86 -8.54 -6.10
CA VAL A 97 -6.97 -9.46 -5.38
C VAL A 97 -7.39 -10.91 -5.60
N ASP A 98 -8.69 -11.21 -5.48
CA ASP A 98 -9.20 -12.56 -5.75
C ASP A 98 -8.97 -13.00 -7.20
N THR A 99 -9.16 -12.11 -8.17
CA THR A 99 -9.01 -12.43 -9.60
C THR A 99 -7.54 -12.62 -10.00
N THR A 100 -6.66 -11.77 -9.48
CA THR A 100 -5.24 -11.71 -9.86
C THR A 100 -4.36 -12.63 -9.02
N LYS A 101 -4.88 -13.10 -7.88
CA LYS A 101 -4.18 -13.96 -6.91
C LYS A 101 -2.87 -13.34 -6.42
N ILE A 102 -2.83 -12.01 -6.30
CA ILE A 102 -1.74 -11.31 -5.61
C ILE A 102 -1.84 -11.55 -4.10
N ASN A 103 -0.73 -11.33 -3.40
CA ASN A 103 -0.51 -11.90 -2.07
C ASN A 103 -0.93 -10.99 -0.91
N GLY A 104 -1.38 -9.75 -1.17
CA GLY A 104 -1.87 -8.88 -0.11
C GLY A 104 -1.96 -7.41 -0.51
N ILE A 105 -2.33 -6.59 0.47
CA ILE A 105 -2.53 -5.14 0.31
C ILE A 105 -1.69 -4.37 1.32
N ILE A 106 -1.19 -3.20 0.91
CA ILE A 106 -0.65 -2.17 1.80
C ILE A 106 -1.66 -1.02 1.88
N ALA A 107 -2.26 -0.83 3.04
CA ALA A 107 -3.29 0.18 3.32
C ALA A 107 -2.78 1.13 4.42
N THR A 108 -2.37 2.37 4.13
CA THR A 108 -2.54 3.11 2.87
C THR A 108 -1.32 3.93 2.46
N ASN A 109 -1.39 4.52 1.27
CA ASN A 109 -0.51 5.61 0.85
C ASN A 109 -0.96 6.96 1.45
N THR A 110 -0.36 8.06 1.00
CA THR A 110 -0.72 9.42 1.42
C THR A 110 -2.09 9.87 0.93
N THR A 111 -2.73 10.77 1.67
CA THR A 111 -4.02 11.38 1.31
C THR A 111 -3.85 12.73 0.63
N ILE A 112 -4.78 13.10 -0.26
CA ILE A 112 -4.90 14.47 -0.77
C ILE A 112 -5.82 15.35 0.10
N GLU A 113 -6.59 14.75 1.01
CA GLU A 113 -7.45 15.49 1.92
C GLU A 113 -6.62 16.41 2.83
N ARG A 114 -7.18 17.58 3.13
CA ARG A 114 -6.57 18.63 3.96
C ARG A 114 -7.49 19.07 5.11
N GLN A 115 -8.54 18.30 5.37
CA GLN A 115 -9.52 18.63 6.39
C GLN A 115 -8.89 18.59 7.80
N ASN A 116 -9.33 19.49 8.67
CA ASN A 116 -8.98 19.53 10.10
C ASN A 116 -7.48 19.73 10.41
N LEU A 117 -6.70 20.30 9.48
CA LEU A 117 -5.32 20.69 9.75
C LEU A 117 -5.27 21.94 10.62
N LYS A 118 -4.40 21.92 11.63
CA LYS A 118 -4.18 23.03 12.57
C LYS A 118 -3.13 24.04 12.09
N SER A 119 -2.40 23.69 11.04
CA SER A 119 -1.38 24.55 10.43
C SER A 119 -2.04 25.77 9.78
N SER A 120 -1.25 26.82 9.56
CA SER A 120 -1.67 28.01 8.81
C SER A 120 -2.08 27.66 7.39
N TYR A 121 -2.97 28.49 6.83
CA TYR A 121 -3.56 28.32 5.49
C TYR A 121 -2.51 28.03 4.40
N TYR A 122 -1.42 28.79 4.37
CA TYR A 122 -0.37 28.64 3.36
C TYR A 122 0.29 27.24 3.38
N LEU A 123 0.39 26.58 4.54
CA LEU A 123 0.91 25.22 4.65
C LEU A 123 -0.12 24.18 4.24
N THR A 124 -1.41 24.47 4.45
CA THR A 124 -2.50 23.53 4.14
C THR A 124 -2.81 23.46 2.65
N GLU A 125 -2.42 24.48 1.86
CA GLU A 125 -2.56 24.51 0.41
C GLU A 125 -1.40 23.85 -0.36
N GLU A 126 -0.36 23.38 0.33
CA GLU A 126 0.77 22.71 -0.30
C GLU A 126 0.32 21.47 -1.10
N LYS A 127 0.83 21.38 -2.33
CA LYS A 127 0.50 20.30 -3.26
C LYS A 127 1.16 18.98 -2.84
N GLY A 128 0.47 17.88 -3.13
CA GLY A 128 0.99 16.52 -2.97
C GLY A 128 0.29 15.73 -1.88
N GLY A 129 0.97 14.70 -1.36
CA GLY A 129 0.42 13.79 -0.35
C GLY A 129 0.66 14.25 1.08
N LEU A 130 -0.39 14.29 1.90
CA LEU A 130 -0.32 14.44 3.35
C LEU A 130 -0.12 13.08 4.01
N SER A 131 0.68 13.03 5.09
CA SER A 131 1.00 11.84 5.87
C SER A 131 0.88 12.08 7.38
N GLY A 132 1.05 11.02 8.18
CA GLY A 132 1.13 11.12 9.64
C GLY A 132 -0.22 11.19 10.34
N LYS A 133 -0.24 11.76 11.55
CA LYS A 133 -1.40 11.71 12.45
C LYS A 133 -2.76 12.10 11.82
N PRO A 134 -2.87 13.09 10.91
CA PRO A 134 -4.15 13.45 10.29
C PRO A 134 -4.87 12.31 9.54
N MET A 135 -4.14 11.31 9.05
CA MET A 135 -4.72 10.17 8.33
C MET A 135 -4.93 8.91 9.21
N SER A 136 -4.69 8.98 10.52
CA SER A 136 -4.76 7.80 11.40
C SER A 136 -6.13 7.11 11.29
N ASN A 137 -7.21 7.89 11.47
CA ASN A 137 -8.58 7.38 11.42
C ASN A 137 -8.91 6.77 10.04
N ARG A 138 -8.73 7.54 8.96
CA ARG A 138 -9.09 7.08 7.61
C ARG A 138 -8.33 5.82 7.20
N SER A 139 -7.03 5.76 7.49
CA SER A 139 -6.24 4.56 7.18
C SER A 139 -6.68 3.34 8.02
N THR A 140 -7.05 3.53 9.29
CA THR A 140 -7.62 2.45 10.13
C THR A 140 -8.99 1.97 9.62
N GLU A 141 -9.85 2.89 9.16
CA GLU A 141 -11.14 2.55 8.55
C GLU A 141 -10.96 1.72 7.28
N VAL A 142 -10.04 2.10 6.39
CA VAL A 142 -9.76 1.34 5.16
C VAL A 142 -9.25 -0.06 5.47
N ILE A 143 -8.36 -0.21 6.46
CA ILE A 143 -7.86 -1.52 6.93
C ILE A 143 -9.06 -2.37 7.40
N ARG A 144 -9.91 -1.82 8.26
CA ARG A 144 -11.09 -2.51 8.80
C ARG A 144 -12.04 -2.94 7.70
N PHE A 145 -12.36 -2.04 6.78
CA PHE A 145 -13.24 -2.33 5.66
C PHE A 145 -12.70 -3.50 4.84
N LEU A 146 -11.42 -3.46 4.45
CA LEU A 146 -10.81 -4.54 3.68
C LEU A 146 -10.83 -5.86 4.45
N ALA A 147 -10.46 -5.86 5.72
CA ALA A 147 -10.42 -7.07 6.55
C ALA A 147 -11.81 -7.71 6.70
N GLU A 148 -12.84 -6.92 7.00
CA GLU A 148 -14.21 -7.39 7.18
C GLU A 148 -14.84 -7.85 5.86
N LYS A 149 -14.75 -7.02 4.81
CA LYS A 149 -15.43 -7.30 3.53
C LYS A 149 -14.76 -8.41 2.72
N SER A 150 -13.45 -8.61 2.89
CA SER A 150 -12.75 -9.75 2.31
C SER A 150 -12.83 -11.01 3.18
N ASN A 151 -13.42 -10.93 4.38
CA ASN A 151 -13.38 -12.01 5.37
C ASN A 151 -11.94 -12.52 5.63
N LYS A 152 -11.00 -11.59 5.76
CA LYS A 152 -9.56 -11.86 5.94
C LYS A 152 -8.96 -12.80 4.88
N ALA A 153 -9.41 -12.69 3.62
CA ALA A 153 -8.94 -13.55 2.53
C ALA A 153 -7.47 -13.34 2.13
N PHE A 154 -6.88 -12.20 2.50
CA PHE A 154 -5.49 -11.87 2.19
C PHE A 154 -4.84 -11.02 3.29
N PRO A 155 -3.50 -11.09 3.44
CA PRO A 155 -2.77 -10.23 4.36
C PRO A 155 -2.90 -8.74 4.07
N ILE A 156 -3.02 -7.93 5.13
CA ILE A 156 -3.05 -6.46 5.06
C ILE A 156 -1.88 -5.89 5.87
N ILE A 157 -1.04 -5.09 5.22
CA ILE A 157 -0.02 -4.28 5.88
C ILE A 157 -0.59 -2.88 6.15
N GLY A 158 -0.79 -2.56 7.43
CA GLY A 158 -1.37 -1.30 7.89
C GLY A 158 -0.34 -0.17 7.97
N VAL A 159 -0.68 0.99 7.40
CA VAL A 159 0.20 2.16 7.28
C VAL A 159 -0.63 3.45 7.39
N GLY A 160 -0.08 4.45 8.07
CA GLY A 160 -0.65 5.81 8.14
C GLY A 160 -0.99 6.23 9.57
N GLY A 161 -0.41 7.32 10.04
CA GLY A 161 -0.74 7.89 11.35
C GLY A 161 -0.30 7.11 12.59
N ILE A 162 0.63 6.16 12.47
CA ILE A 162 1.15 5.40 13.62
C ILE A 162 2.22 6.24 14.35
N HIS A 163 1.86 6.85 15.47
CA HIS A 163 2.77 7.65 16.32
C HIS A 163 2.93 7.06 17.74
N SER A 164 2.12 6.08 18.10
CA SER A 164 2.11 5.50 19.44
C SER A 164 1.89 3.98 19.40
N VAL A 165 2.04 3.36 20.57
CA VAL A 165 1.67 1.95 20.77
C VAL A 165 0.18 1.75 20.50
N GLN A 166 -0.66 2.68 20.96
CA GLN A 166 -2.10 2.62 20.79
C GLN A 166 -2.48 2.64 19.30
N ASP A 167 -1.91 3.55 18.50
CA ASP A 167 -2.18 3.61 17.06
C ASP A 167 -1.80 2.30 16.35
N ALA A 168 -0.71 1.65 16.79
CA ALA A 168 -0.27 0.37 16.23
C ALA A 168 -1.24 -0.75 16.57
N LEU A 169 -1.66 -0.85 17.83
CA LEU A 169 -2.65 -1.84 18.28
C LEU A 169 -4.00 -1.67 17.60
N GLU A 170 -4.47 -0.43 17.44
CA GLU A 170 -5.73 -0.13 16.75
C GLU A 170 -5.75 -0.62 15.29
N LYS A 171 -4.62 -0.52 14.59
CA LYS A 171 -4.53 -1.03 13.21
C LYS A 171 -4.51 -2.56 13.14
N LEU A 172 -3.83 -3.20 14.08
CA LEU A 172 -3.83 -4.66 14.17
C LEU A 172 -5.23 -5.18 14.53
N GLU A 173 -5.93 -4.50 15.45
CA GLU A 173 -7.31 -4.81 15.83
C GLU A 173 -8.30 -4.54 14.70
N ALA A 174 -8.04 -3.52 13.86
CA ALA A 174 -8.76 -3.31 12.62
C ALA A 174 -8.53 -4.41 11.58
N GLY A 175 -7.54 -5.28 11.76
CA GLY A 175 -7.29 -6.44 10.89
C GLY A 175 -6.04 -6.34 10.02
N ALA A 176 -5.11 -5.42 10.31
CA ALA A 176 -3.77 -5.51 9.74
C ALA A 176 -2.98 -6.67 10.36
N ASP A 177 -2.19 -7.37 9.54
CA ASP A 177 -1.29 -8.45 9.97
C ASP A 177 0.12 -7.94 10.27
N LEU A 178 0.52 -6.86 9.57
CA LEU A 178 1.81 -6.19 9.71
C LEU A 178 1.62 -4.67 9.68
N LEU A 179 2.62 -3.93 10.13
CA LEU A 179 2.59 -2.45 10.16
C LEU A 179 3.79 -1.84 9.43
N GLN A 180 3.60 -0.70 8.77
CA GLN A 180 4.69 0.18 8.33
C GLN A 180 4.57 1.56 8.97
N ILE A 181 5.72 2.11 9.34
CA ILE A 181 5.82 3.40 10.04
C ILE A 181 6.74 4.31 9.22
N TYR A 182 6.29 5.53 8.97
CA TYR A 182 7.12 6.59 8.37
C TYR A 182 7.05 7.85 9.23
N THR A 183 5.98 8.65 9.14
CA THR A 183 5.92 9.97 9.79
C THR A 183 6.11 9.88 11.31
N GLY A 184 5.53 8.88 11.96
CA GLY A 184 5.75 8.65 13.41
C GLY A 184 7.21 8.40 13.77
N PHE A 185 8.00 7.76 12.90
CA PHE A 185 9.43 7.58 13.15
C PHE A 185 10.17 8.93 13.20
N ILE A 186 9.77 9.89 12.37
CA ILE A 186 10.40 11.21 12.31
C ILE A 186 10.17 12.00 13.61
N TYR A 187 8.95 11.96 14.16
CA TYR A 187 8.60 12.74 15.36
C TYR A 187 8.92 12.02 16.68
N GLU A 188 8.79 10.70 16.72
CA GLU A 188 8.87 9.91 17.97
C GLU A 188 10.21 9.17 18.12
N GLY A 189 11.02 9.19 17.07
CA GLY A 189 12.32 8.53 16.98
C GLY A 189 12.25 6.99 16.95
N PRO A 190 13.42 6.34 16.87
CA PRO A 190 13.51 4.88 16.75
C PRO A 190 12.96 4.13 17.96
N ALA A 191 12.86 4.78 19.12
CA ALA A 191 12.30 4.19 20.33
C ALA A 191 10.82 3.78 20.15
N LEU A 192 10.08 4.41 19.24
CA LEU A 192 8.70 4.06 18.91
C LEU A 192 8.58 2.57 18.54
N ILE A 193 9.46 2.08 17.67
CA ILE A 193 9.44 0.69 17.19
C ILE A 193 9.65 -0.28 18.37
N LYS A 194 10.60 0.03 19.26
CA LYS A 194 10.86 -0.78 20.46
C LYS A 194 9.67 -0.81 21.41
N ARG A 195 9.00 0.34 21.60
CA ARG A 195 7.79 0.42 22.46
C ARG A 195 6.64 -0.41 21.90
N ILE A 196 6.40 -0.33 20.58
CA ILE A 196 5.36 -1.13 19.91
C ILE A 196 5.65 -2.62 20.07
N ASN A 197 6.85 -3.09 19.73
CA ASN A 197 7.20 -4.51 19.84
C ASN A 197 7.10 -5.04 21.27
N LYS A 198 7.51 -4.24 22.27
CA LYS A 198 7.35 -4.62 23.68
C LYS A 198 5.90 -4.79 24.09
N ALA A 199 5.02 -3.92 23.62
CA ALA A 199 3.59 -4.02 23.91
C ALA A 199 2.94 -5.23 23.23
N LEU A 200 3.35 -5.54 21.99
CA LEU A 200 2.86 -6.73 21.28
C LEU A 200 3.25 -8.04 21.96
N LEU A 201 4.43 -8.11 22.57
CA LEU A 201 4.87 -9.30 23.32
C LEU A 201 4.21 -9.43 24.70
N ALA A 202 3.57 -8.38 25.20
CA ALA A 202 2.90 -8.37 26.51
C ALA A 202 1.40 -8.66 26.41
N LYS A 203 0.85 -8.79 25.19
CA LYS A 203 -0.54 -9.16 24.90
C LYS A 203 -0.65 -10.67 24.76
#